data_AF-A0A933BX39-F1
#
_entry.id   AF-A0A933BX39-F1
#
_cell.length_a   1.000
_cell.length_b   1.000
_cell.length_c   1.000
_cell.angle_alpha   90.00
_cell.angle_beta   90.00
_cell.angle_gamma   90.00
#
_symmetry.space_group_name_H-M   'P 1'
#
loop_
_entity.id
_entity.type
_entity.pdbx_description
1 polymer ?
#
loop_
_entity_poly.entity_id
_entity_poly.type
_entity_poly.pdbx_seq_one_letter_code
_entity_poly.pdbx_strand_id
1 'polypeptide(L)' 'MSIPVTATSGEGLAVTNQARAHRLVPDEPADSGGTDTGPDPSGLLPAAPGTCTAMTLHLYARRKGWPRAHVTVCLQ' A
#
# COMPACT_ATOMS: atom_id res chain seq x y z
N MET A 1 6.11 18.16 7.27
CA MET A 1 6.79 17.78 5.99
C MET A 1 5.78 17.00 5.16
N SER A 2 5.11 17.65 4.21
CA SER A 2 4.13 17.00 3.34
C SER A 2 4.85 16.31 2.17
N ILE A 3 4.55 15.04 1.94
CA ILE A 3 4.95 14.35 0.71
C ILE A 3 3.79 14.56 -0.27
N PRO A 4 3.98 15.26 -1.40
CA PRO A 4 2.92 15.38 -2.38
C PRO A 4 2.65 14.01 -3.02
N VAL A 5 1.37 13.66 -3.10
CA VAL A 5 0.87 12.49 -3.82
C VAL A 5 -0.05 12.98 -4.91
N THR A 6 0.18 12.56 -6.15
CA THR A 6 -0.68 12.87 -7.28
C THR A 6 -1.38 11.60 -7.76
N ALA A 7 -2.67 11.70 -8.01
CA ALA A 7 -3.49 10.64 -8.60
C ALA A 7 -3.90 11.08 -10.02
N THR A 8 -3.74 10.19 -11.00
CA THR A 8 -4.11 10.46 -12.40
C THR A 8 -4.91 9.29 -12.95
N SER A 9 -6.11 9.56 -13.46
CA SER A 9 -6.97 8.55 -14.08
C SER A 9 -6.36 7.96 -15.35
N GLY A 10 -6.46 6.65 -15.51
CA GLY A 10 -6.06 5.88 -16.69
C GLY A 10 -7.27 5.29 -17.43
N GLU A 11 -7.05 4.14 -18.06
CA GLU A 11 -8.11 3.35 -18.72
C GLU A 11 -9.01 2.68 -17.67
N GLY A 12 -10.32 2.57 -17.95
CA GLY A 12 -11.30 2.05 -17.00
C GLY A 12 -11.30 2.86 -15.70
N LEU A 13 -11.09 2.18 -14.58
CA LEU A 13 -10.97 2.77 -13.24
C LEU A 13 -9.53 2.70 -12.70
N ALA A 14 -8.55 2.40 -13.54
CA ALA A 14 -7.15 2.40 -13.14
C ALA A 14 -6.70 3.83 -12.79
N VAL A 15 -5.94 3.98 -11.71
CA VAL A 15 -5.39 5.28 -11.27
C VAL A 15 -3.90 5.15 -11.05
N THR A 16 -3.10 5.99 -11.70
CA THR A 16 -1.68 6.11 -11.38
C THR A 16 -1.49 7.02 -10.18
N ASN A 17 -1.01 6.45 -9.07
CA ASN A 17 -0.54 7.18 -7.90
C ASN A 17 0.98 7.37 -7.96
N GLN A 18 1.44 8.62 -7.84
CA GLN A 18 2.87 8.94 -7.76
C GLN A 18 3.18 9.53 -6.38
N ALA A 19 4.11 8.87 -5.66
CA ALA A 19 4.62 9.32 -4.37
C ALA A 19 6.15 9.33 -4.41
N ARG A 20 6.75 10.53 -4.52
CA ARG A 20 8.18 10.71 -4.82
C ARG A 20 8.56 9.95 -6.11
N ALA A 21 9.56 9.07 -6.05
CA ALA A 21 9.99 8.25 -7.18
C ALA A 21 9.18 6.95 -7.34
N HIS A 22 8.20 6.70 -6.47
CA HIS A 22 7.42 5.46 -6.47
C HIS A 22 6.10 5.65 -7.20
N ARG A 23 5.76 4.65 -8.01
CA ARG A 23 4.51 4.56 -8.76
C ARG A 23 3.72 3.35 -8.26
N LEU A 24 2.43 3.54 -8.07
CA LEU A 24 1.46 2.49 -7.75
C LEU A 24 0.24 2.67 -8.64
N VAL A 25 -0.32 1.59 -9.17
CA VAL A 25 -1.47 1.63 -10.06
C VAL A 25 -2.59 0.77 -9.46
N PRO A 26 -3.42 1.30 -8.55
CA PRO A 26 -4.68 0.66 -8.21
C PRO A 26 -5.64 0.64 -9.39
N ASP A 27 -6.50 -0.37 -9.37
CA ASP A 27 -7.53 -0.57 -10.36
C ASP A 27 -8.67 -1.38 -9.74
N GLU A 28 -9.89 -1.09 -10.15
CA GLU A 28 -11.03 -1.91 -9.74
C GLU A 28 -11.09 -3.20 -10.57
N PRO A 29 -11.73 -4.25 -10.07
CA PRO A 29 -11.98 -5.44 -10.86
C PRO A 29 -12.89 -5.15 -12.07
N ALA A 30 -12.84 -6.01 -13.08
CA ALA A 30 -13.60 -5.83 -14.32
C ALA A 30 -15.13 -5.83 -14.10
N ASP A 31 -15.63 -6.57 -13.12
CA ASP A 31 -17.07 -6.61 -12.76
C ASP A 31 -17.57 -5.29 -12.13
N SER A 32 -16.63 -4.47 -11.65
CA SER A 32 -16.85 -3.16 -11.03
C SER A 32 -16.49 -2.00 -11.96
N GLY A 33 -16.14 -2.30 -13.22
CA GLY A 33 -15.87 -1.33 -14.28
C GLY A 33 -14.39 -0.93 -14.43
N GLY A 34 -13.47 -1.59 -13.73
CA GLY A 34 -12.03 -1.41 -13.91
C GLY A 34 -11.42 -2.39 -14.91
N THR A 35 -10.09 -2.49 -14.89
CA THR A 35 -9.34 -3.39 -15.78
C THR A 35 -8.61 -4.52 -15.05
N ASP A 36 -8.80 -4.66 -13.73
CA ASP A 36 -8.18 -5.68 -12.87
C ASP A 36 -6.64 -5.78 -13.03
N THR A 37 -5.99 -4.63 -13.26
CA THR A 37 -4.53 -4.56 -13.49
C THR A 37 -3.71 -4.33 -12.22
N GLY A 38 -4.37 -4.12 -11.07
CA GLY A 38 -3.75 -3.81 -9.80
C GLY A 38 -4.71 -4.05 -8.62
N PRO A 39 -4.22 -3.87 -7.38
CA PRO A 39 -5.08 -4.00 -6.22
C PRO A 39 -6.13 -2.90 -6.20
N ASP A 40 -7.34 -3.26 -5.80
CA ASP A 40 -8.42 -2.30 -5.64
C ASP A 40 -8.17 -1.37 -4.44
N PRO A 41 -8.83 -0.20 -4.38
CA PRO A 41 -8.69 0.75 -3.28
C PRO A 41 -9.01 0.17 -1.90
N SER A 42 -9.93 -0.80 -1.80
CA SER A 42 -10.29 -1.45 -0.53
C SER A 42 -9.18 -2.36 -0.02
N GLY A 43 -8.36 -2.95 -0.90
CA GLY A 43 -7.12 -3.63 -0.53
C GLY A 43 -5.96 -2.69 -0.19
N LEU A 44 -5.88 -1.52 -0.83
CA LEU A 44 -4.81 -0.54 -0.57
C LEU A 44 -5.00 0.24 0.73
N LEU A 45 -6.24 0.59 1.08
CA LEU A 45 -6.53 1.35 2.29
C LEU A 45 -5.98 0.69 3.58
N PRO A 46 -6.21 -0.61 3.85
CA PRO A 46 -5.62 -1.30 5.00
C PRO A 46 -4.11 -1.55 4.84
N ALA A 47 -3.57 -1.60 3.61
CA ALA A 47 -2.14 -1.80 3.41
C ALA A 47 -1.28 -0.69 4.06
N ALA A 48 -1.74 0.55 4.07
CA ALA A 48 -1.04 1.67 4.68
C ALA A 48 -0.83 1.51 6.22
N PRO A 49 -1.87 1.38 7.05
CA PRO A 49 -1.70 1.13 8.49
C PRO A 49 -1.04 -0.21 8.80
N GLY A 50 -1.27 -1.25 7.99
CA GLY A 50 -0.57 -2.54 8.11
C GLY A 50 0.94 -2.39 7.97
N THR A 51 1.37 -1.63 6.95
CA THR A 51 2.78 -1.29 6.71
C THR A 51 3.38 -0.51 7.89
N CYS A 52 2.70 0.54 8.37
CA CYS A 52 3.17 1.34 9.51
C CYS A 52 3.35 0.50 10.78
N THR A 53 2.40 -0.40 11.06
CA THR A 53 2.46 -1.32 12.20
C THR A 53 3.64 -2.28 12.08
N ALA A 54 3.80 -2.93 10.91
CA ALA A 54 4.89 -3.85 10.65
C ALA A 54 6.26 -3.17 10.78
N MET A 55 6.42 -1.97 10.21
CA MET A 55 7.64 -1.16 10.32
C MET A 55 7.97 -0.83 11.78
N THR A 56 6.98 -0.43 12.57
CA THR A 56 7.16 -0.08 13.99
C THR A 56 7.61 -1.28 14.80
N LEU A 57 6.96 -2.44 14.62
CA LEU A 57 7.32 -3.68 15.31
C LEU A 57 8.73 -4.14 14.94
N HIS A 58 9.09 -4.03 13.65
CA HIS A 58 10.44 -4.35 13.19
C HIS A 58 11.50 -3.43 13.82
N LEU A 59 11.20 -2.13 13.94
CA LEU A 59 12.06 -1.16 14.63
C LEU A 59 12.25 -1.54 16.11
N TYR A 60 11.18 -1.95 16.80
CA TYR A 60 11.24 -2.38 18.19
C TYR A 60 12.05 -3.65 18.40
N ALA A 61 11.87 -4.66 17.53
CA ALA A 61 12.64 -5.89 17.59
C ALA A 61 14.15 -5.62 17.45
N ARG A 62 14.53 -4.73 16.53
CA ARG A 62 15.92 -4.28 16.38
C ARG A 62 16.44 -3.59 17.64
N ARG A 63 15.65 -2.67 18.22
CA ARG A 63 16.02 -1.97 19.47
C ARG A 63 16.24 -2.92 20.65
N LYS A 64 15.53 -4.03 20.69
CA LYS A 64 15.64 -5.04 21.75
C LYS A 64 16.64 -6.15 21.46
N GLY A 65 17.30 -6.13 20.30
CA GLY A 65 18.28 -7.14 19.91
C GLY A 65 17.66 -8.51 19.61
N TRP A 66 16.39 -8.58 19.24
CA TRP A 66 15.73 -9.85 18.90
C TRP A 66 16.16 -10.34 17.51
N PRO A 67 16.82 -11.51 17.39
CA PRO A 67 17.24 -12.04 16.10
C PRO A 67 16.03 -12.50 15.27
N ARG A 68 16.08 -12.24 13.94
CA ARG A 68 15.14 -12.76 12.92
C ARG A 68 13.66 -12.44 13.14
N ALA A 69 13.34 -11.21 13.55
CA ALA A 69 11.95 -10.77 13.70
C ALA A 69 11.25 -10.64 12.32
N HIS A 70 10.46 -11.65 11.98
CA HIS A 70 9.49 -11.63 10.88
C HIS A 70 8.15 -11.14 11.42
N VAL A 71 7.60 -10.07 10.84
CA VAL A 71 6.35 -9.47 11.27
C VAL A 71 5.34 -9.56 10.13
N THR A 72 4.20 -10.21 10.40
CA THR A 72 3.06 -10.26 9.49
C THR A 72 1.89 -9.58 10.19
N VAL A 73 1.24 -8.64 9.50
CA VAL A 73 0.05 -7.94 9.97
C VAL A 73 -1.08 -8.29 9.01
N CYS A 74 -2.11 -8.95 9.52
CA CYS A 74 -3.33 -9.26 8.77
C CYS A 74 -4.41 -8.24 9.16
N LEU A 75 -4.93 -7.54 8.15
CA LEU A 75 -6.05 -6.62 8.28
C LEU A 75 -7.19 -7.15 7.40
N GLN A 76 -8.42 -6.95 7.85
CA GLN A 76 -9.62 -7.38 7.15
C GLN A 76 -10.20 -6.24 6.32
#